data_AF-H8MU64-F1
#
_entry.id   AF-H8MU64-F1
#
_cell.length_a   1.000
_cell.length_b   1.000
_cell.length_c   1.000
_cell.angle_alpha   90.00
_cell.angle_beta   90.00
_cell.angle_gamma   90.00
#
_symmetry.space_group_name_H-M   'P 1'
#
loop_
_entity.id
_entity.type
_entity.pdbx_description
1 polymer ?
#
loop_
_entity_poly.entity_id
_entity_poly.type
_entity_poly.pdbx_seq_one_letter_code
_entity_poly.pdbx_strand_id
1 'polypeptide(L)'
;MRTGFLLAAVAALSGCYEDPTIIYGKSLDGMTFTVTDPAMGIYPNTSVLDDPNNPFAGSGVGTETKWQIQSGGDPVAGYYAWATVLANGPYGEAQYYVAVNLAAIYQRGRADQGSLAQTREMAVKAYQSVLDNFPDAVTYDASGTVAYDLVTPAYKGVVELGGTVTGGWVMVKTSSGADRAVKP
;
A
#
# COMPACT_ATOMS: atom_id res chain seq x y z
N MET A 1 5.11 -7.33 69.56
CA MET A 1 4.44 -6.15 68.95
C MET A 1 5.43 -5.45 68.03
N ARG A 2 4.98 -5.16 66.80
CA ARG A 2 5.51 -4.19 65.82
C ARG A 2 6.77 -4.61 65.05
N THR A 3 6.56 -5.11 63.82
CA THR A 3 6.77 -4.42 62.51
C THR A 3 8.17 -4.74 61.96
N GLY A 4 8.39 -5.53 60.91
CA GLY A 4 7.56 -5.81 59.73
C GLY A 4 7.85 -4.77 58.64
N PHE A 5 9.02 -4.86 57.99
CA PHE A 5 9.36 -4.09 56.79
C PHE A 5 9.94 -5.04 55.73
N LEU A 6 9.08 -5.45 54.80
CA LEU A 6 9.45 -6.04 53.52
C LEU A 6 9.87 -4.90 52.59
N LEU A 7 11.15 -4.82 52.23
CA LEU A 7 11.59 -4.00 51.10
C LEU A 7 11.30 -4.78 49.80
N ALA A 8 10.29 -4.33 49.06
CA ALA A 8 10.08 -4.70 47.68
C ALA A 8 11.04 -3.87 46.80
N ALA A 9 12.09 -4.51 46.28
CA ALA A 9 12.92 -3.90 45.24
C ALA A 9 12.21 -4.06 43.89
N VAL A 10 11.67 -2.95 43.38
CA VAL A 10 11.13 -2.84 42.03
C VAL A 10 12.29 -2.94 41.04
N ALA A 11 12.37 -4.04 40.30
CA ALA A 11 13.27 -4.17 39.15
C ALA A 11 12.70 -3.31 38.02
N ALA A 12 13.19 -2.07 37.90
CA ALA A 12 12.98 -1.25 36.72
C ALA A 12 13.79 -1.87 35.57
N LEU A 13 13.11 -2.65 34.71
CA LEU A 13 13.63 -3.02 33.41
C LEU A 13 13.60 -1.77 32.52
N SER A 14 14.58 -0.89 32.68
CA SER A 14 14.91 0.10 31.67
C SER A 14 15.58 -0.65 30.51
N GLY A 15 14.77 -1.17 29.59
CA GLY A 15 15.25 -1.58 28.29
C GLY A 15 15.74 -0.34 27.55
N CYS A 16 17.00 0.04 27.75
CA CYS A 16 17.71 0.93 26.85
C CYS A 16 17.79 0.19 25.51
N TYR A 17 16.81 0.43 24.64
CA TYR A 17 16.99 0.14 23.23
C TYR A 17 18.04 1.13 22.74
N GLU A 18 19.23 0.64 22.42
CA GLU A 18 20.17 1.40 21.61
C GLU A 18 19.48 1.66 20.26
N ASP A 19 19.39 2.93 19.88
CA ASP A 19 18.92 3.28 18.55
C ASP A 19 19.80 2.54 17.52
N PRO A 20 19.19 1.80 16.57
CA PRO A 20 19.97 1.01 15.63
C PRO A 20 20.91 1.92 14.85
N THR A 21 22.20 1.56 14.83
CA THR A 21 23.16 2.27 14.00
C THR A 21 22.83 1.97 12.53
N ILE A 22 22.33 2.97 11.83
CA ILE A 22 22.05 2.88 10.39
C ILE A 22 23.40 2.92 9.67
N ILE A 23 23.89 1.75 9.27
CA ILE A 23 25.16 1.64 8.54
C ILE A 23 24.98 2.06 7.07
N TYR A 24 23.75 1.92 6.52
CA TYR A 24 23.38 2.32 5.16
C TYR A 24 21.89 2.70 5.07
N GLY A 25 21.55 3.98 5.28
CA GLY A 25 20.18 4.49 5.15
C GLY A 25 20.02 5.20 3.81
N LYS A 26 19.21 4.66 2.90
CA LYS A 26 18.74 5.41 1.73
C LYS A 26 17.51 6.21 2.16
N SER A 27 17.51 7.52 1.92
CA SER A 27 16.30 8.32 2.17
C SER A 27 15.16 7.81 1.28
N LEU A 28 13.98 7.67 1.87
CA LEU A 28 12.73 7.37 1.17
C LEU A 28 12.02 8.65 0.69
N ASP A 29 12.55 9.83 1.04
CA ASP A 29 11.96 11.11 0.68
C ASP A 29 12.43 11.56 -0.69
N GLY A 30 11.54 12.24 -1.43
CA GLY A 30 11.94 12.89 -2.68
C GLY A 30 12.25 11.91 -3.82
N MET A 31 11.89 10.63 -3.67
CA MET A 31 12.08 9.62 -4.70
C MET A 31 11.33 10.00 -5.97
N THR A 32 11.93 9.65 -7.11
CA THR A 32 11.31 9.77 -8.45
C THR A 32 10.99 8.37 -8.94
N PHE A 33 9.77 8.17 -9.39
CA PHE A 33 9.30 6.91 -9.94
C PHE A 33 9.70 6.77 -11.42
N THR A 34 10.20 5.59 -11.77
CA THR A 34 10.59 5.25 -13.14
C THR A 34 9.98 3.91 -13.49
N VAL A 35 9.29 3.83 -14.62
CA VAL A 35 8.70 2.59 -15.09
C VAL A 35 9.77 1.77 -15.77
N THR A 36 10.04 0.58 -15.23
CA THR A 36 10.97 -0.41 -15.82
C THR A 36 10.22 -1.55 -16.52
N ASP A 37 9.02 -1.88 -16.04
CA ASP A 37 8.05 -2.77 -16.68
C ASP A 37 6.63 -2.15 -16.57
N PRO A 38 5.86 -2.02 -17.66
CA PRO A 38 4.48 -1.48 -17.65
C PRO A 38 3.47 -2.18 -16.73
N ALA A 39 3.81 -3.34 -16.18
CA ALA A 39 3.01 -4.12 -15.24
C ALA A 39 3.70 -4.35 -13.90
N MET A 40 4.89 -3.78 -13.64
CA MET A 40 5.60 -3.97 -12.37
C MET A 40 4.71 -3.63 -11.17
N GLY A 41 4.69 -4.52 -10.18
CA GLY A 41 3.91 -4.33 -8.95
C GLY A 41 2.40 -4.54 -9.12
N ILE A 42 1.91 -4.91 -10.30
CA ILE A 42 0.51 -5.24 -10.54
C ILE A 42 0.39 -6.76 -10.63
N TYR A 43 -0.39 -7.37 -9.74
CA TYR A 43 -0.59 -8.82 -9.72
C TYR A 43 -1.03 -9.34 -11.11
N PRO A 44 -0.42 -10.42 -11.63
CA PRO A 44 0.57 -11.30 -10.98
C PRO A 44 2.04 -10.95 -11.24
N ASN A 45 2.35 -9.78 -11.82
CA ASN A 45 3.71 -9.41 -12.20
C ASN A 45 4.56 -9.01 -10.97
N THR A 46 5.64 -9.75 -10.74
CA THR A 46 6.56 -9.58 -9.60
C THR A 46 7.87 -8.89 -9.95
N SER A 47 8.03 -8.34 -11.16
CA SER A 47 9.28 -7.69 -11.63
C SER A 47 9.72 -6.51 -10.76
N VAL A 48 8.85 -5.99 -9.91
CA VAL A 48 9.20 -4.97 -8.90
C VAL A 48 10.28 -5.43 -7.92
N LEU A 49 10.45 -6.75 -7.73
CA LEU A 49 11.54 -7.32 -6.92
C LEU A 49 12.89 -7.25 -7.62
N ASP A 50 12.91 -7.08 -8.95
CA ASP A 50 14.12 -6.94 -9.76
C ASP A 50 14.41 -5.46 -10.12
N ASP A 51 13.52 -4.53 -9.77
CA ASP A 51 13.67 -3.11 -10.07
C ASP A 51 14.81 -2.50 -9.22
N PRO A 52 15.89 -1.97 -9.85
CA PRO A 52 17.02 -1.38 -9.13
C PRO A 52 16.63 -0.14 -8.30
N ASN A 53 15.47 0.46 -8.56
CA ASN A 53 14.97 1.61 -7.81
C ASN A 53 14.21 1.20 -6.55
N ASN A 54 13.79 -0.07 -6.42
CA ASN A 54 13.06 -0.58 -5.26
C ASN A 54 13.99 -0.76 -4.05
N PRO A 55 13.87 0.06 -2.99
CA PRO A 55 14.73 -0.05 -1.81
C PRO A 55 14.42 -1.27 -0.93
N PHE A 56 13.32 -1.99 -1.20
CA PHE A 56 12.84 -3.10 -0.38
C PHE A 56 13.00 -4.47 -1.05
N ALA A 57 13.52 -4.51 -2.28
CA ALA A 57 13.68 -5.74 -3.06
C ALA A 57 14.42 -6.86 -2.31
N GLY A 58 15.50 -6.52 -1.58
CA GLY A 58 16.35 -7.50 -0.90
C GLY A 58 16.02 -7.76 0.58
N SER A 59 15.25 -6.88 1.23
CA SER A 59 14.98 -6.93 2.68
C SER A 59 13.50 -7.17 3.02
N GLY A 60 12.60 -7.00 2.06
CA GLY A 60 11.16 -7.04 2.27
C GLY A 60 10.64 -5.85 3.09
N VAL A 61 9.33 -5.83 3.32
CA VAL A 61 8.67 -4.85 4.19
C VAL A 61 7.75 -5.59 5.16
N GLY A 62 7.93 -5.34 6.46
CA GLY A 62 7.08 -5.92 7.50
C GLY A 62 5.65 -5.39 7.50
N THR A 63 4.74 -6.11 8.15
CA THR A 63 3.30 -5.77 8.22
C THR A 63 3.04 -4.38 8.78
N GLU A 64 3.75 -3.95 9.82
CA GLU A 64 3.58 -2.61 10.41
C GLU A 64 4.37 -1.54 9.63
N THR A 65 5.55 -1.89 9.12
CA THR A 65 6.43 -0.97 8.42
C THR A 65 5.79 -0.41 7.15
N LYS A 66 5.00 -1.21 6.42
CA LYS A 66 4.28 -0.72 5.22
C LYS A 66 3.32 0.42 5.56
N TRP A 67 2.67 0.37 6.73
CA TRP A 67 1.76 1.41 7.19
C TRP A 67 2.51 2.65 7.66
N GLN A 68 3.64 2.48 8.33
CA GLN A 68 4.52 3.60 8.68
C GLN A 68 5.00 4.34 7.43
N ILE A 69 5.45 3.61 6.40
CA ILE A 69 5.86 4.19 5.12
C ILE A 69 4.67 4.88 4.43
N GLN A 70 3.51 4.22 4.36
CA GLN A 70 2.29 4.80 3.80
C GLN A 70 1.90 6.11 4.50
N SER A 71 2.03 6.18 5.83
CA SER A 71 1.73 7.37 6.63
C SER A 71 2.76 8.49 6.47
N GLY A 72 4.00 8.17 6.10
CA GLY A 72 5.06 9.14 5.81
C GLY A 72 4.77 10.02 4.60
N GLY A 73 3.87 9.58 3.71
CA GLY A 73 3.26 10.43 2.68
C GLY A 73 4.02 10.55 1.35
N ASP A 74 5.23 9.99 1.23
CA ASP A 74 5.91 9.84 -0.06
C ASP A 74 5.26 8.68 -0.86
N PRO A 75 4.63 8.97 -2.01
CA PRO A 75 3.87 7.96 -2.73
C PRO A 75 4.76 6.96 -3.47
N VAL A 76 6.02 7.30 -3.76
CA VAL A 76 6.96 6.39 -4.44
C VAL A 76 7.46 5.36 -3.44
N ALA A 77 7.82 5.79 -2.23
CA ALA A 77 8.17 4.88 -1.14
C ALA A 77 6.98 3.97 -0.78
N GLY A 78 5.77 4.54 -0.65
CA GLY A 78 4.54 3.80 -0.42
C GLY A 78 4.28 2.74 -1.50
N TYR A 79 4.40 3.13 -2.78
CA TYR A 79 4.26 2.20 -3.90
C TYR A 79 5.23 1.01 -3.77
N TYR A 80 6.52 1.26 -3.62
CA TYR A 80 7.51 0.17 -3.57
C TYR A 80 7.30 -0.74 -2.36
N ALA A 81 6.90 -0.17 -1.22
CA ALA A 81 6.60 -0.95 -0.02
C ALA A 81 5.43 -1.92 -0.26
N TRP A 82 4.30 -1.41 -0.76
CA TRP A 82 3.12 -2.22 -1.03
C TRP A 82 3.29 -3.19 -2.18
N ALA A 83 3.98 -2.80 -3.25
CA ALA A 83 4.29 -3.68 -4.37
C ALA A 83 5.21 -4.84 -3.96
N THR A 84 6.19 -4.59 -3.08
CA THR A 84 7.06 -5.63 -2.52
C THR A 84 6.27 -6.58 -1.61
N VAL A 85 5.36 -6.06 -0.78
CA VAL A 85 4.45 -6.90 0.02
C VAL A 85 3.58 -7.77 -0.89
N LEU A 86 2.97 -7.18 -1.91
CA LEU A 86 2.12 -7.89 -2.87
C LEU A 86 2.88 -9.00 -3.61
N ALA A 87 4.11 -8.72 -4.06
CA ALA A 87 4.91 -9.69 -4.79
C ALA A 87 5.32 -10.90 -3.93
N ASN A 88 5.55 -10.70 -2.64
CA ASN A 88 5.92 -11.78 -1.70
C ASN A 88 4.71 -12.53 -1.13
N GLY A 89 3.56 -11.88 -1.03
CA GLY A 89 2.33 -12.45 -0.51
C GLY A 89 1.13 -11.71 -1.10
N PRO A 90 0.55 -12.21 -2.21
CA PRO A 90 -0.52 -11.50 -2.89
C PRO A 90 -1.82 -11.46 -2.09
N TYR A 91 -2.36 -10.26 -1.86
CA TYR A 91 -3.70 -10.04 -1.32
C TYR A 91 -4.26 -8.67 -1.73
N GLY A 92 -5.58 -8.51 -1.69
CA GLY A 92 -6.25 -7.38 -2.33
C GLY A 92 -5.98 -6.01 -1.72
N GLU A 93 -5.77 -5.91 -0.40
CA GLU A 93 -5.37 -4.64 0.23
C GLU A 93 -4.01 -4.18 -0.31
N ALA A 94 -3.04 -5.08 -0.44
CA ALA A 94 -1.75 -4.71 -1.04
C ALA A 94 -1.92 -4.24 -2.49
N GLN A 95 -2.73 -4.93 -3.30
CA GLN A 95 -3.01 -4.52 -4.68
C GLN A 95 -3.71 -3.15 -4.75
N TYR A 96 -4.62 -2.87 -3.82
CA TYR A 96 -5.32 -1.59 -3.74
C TYR A 96 -4.37 -0.45 -3.38
N TYR A 97 -3.49 -0.62 -2.40
CA TYR A 97 -2.53 0.42 -2.03
C TYR A 97 -1.42 0.61 -3.07
N VAL A 98 -1.09 -0.41 -3.87
CA VAL A 98 -0.30 -0.20 -5.10
C VAL A 98 -1.01 0.78 -6.03
N ALA A 99 -2.31 0.59 -6.28
CA ALA A 99 -3.08 1.45 -7.17
C ALA A 99 -3.20 2.89 -6.63
N VAL A 100 -3.48 3.05 -5.33
CA VAL A 100 -3.54 4.35 -4.65
C VAL A 100 -2.23 5.11 -4.78
N ASN A 101 -1.09 4.44 -4.54
CA ASN A 101 0.19 5.10 -4.61
C ASN A 101 0.57 5.45 -6.06
N LEU A 102 0.32 4.58 -7.05
CA LEU A 102 0.52 4.91 -8.47
C LEU A 102 -0.33 6.12 -8.90
N ALA A 103 -1.59 6.19 -8.47
CA ALA A 103 -2.46 7.34 -8.72
C ALA A 103 -1.87 8.62 -8.11
N ALA A 104 -1.39 8.55 -6.87
CA ALA A 104 -0.75 9.68 -6.20
C ALA A 104 0.58 10.09 -6.86
N ILE A 105 1.40 9.14 -7.34
CA ILE A 105 2.63 9.42 -8.10
C ILE A 105 2.28 10.22 -9.36
N TYR A 106 1.28 9.77 -10.12
CA TYR A 106 0.82 10.47 -11.32
C TYR A 106 0.30 11.87 -11.00
N GLN A 107 -0.63 11.99 -10.06
CA GLN A 107 -1.27 13.27 -9.72
C GLN A 107 -0.29 14.30 -9.15
N ARG A 108 0.74 13.85 -8.42
CA ARG A 108 1.76 14.72 -7.83
C ARG A 108 2.98 14.93 -8.74
N GLY A 109 2.98 14.37 -9.96
CA GLY A 109 4.09 14.50 -10.89
C GLY A 109 5.40 13.91 -10.36
N ARG A 110 5.33 12.80 -9.61
CA ARG A 110 6.48 12.15 -8.96
C ARG A 110 7.13 11.05 -9.80
N ALA A 111 6.64 10.83 -11.01
CA ALA A 111 7.32 10.02 -12.01
C ALA A 111 8.22 10.90 -12.88
N ASP A 112 9.27 10.31 -13.44
CA ASP A 112 10.02 10.98 -14.50
C ASP A 112 9.12 11.29 -15.72
N GLN A 113 9.58 12.20 -16.58
CA GLN A 113 8.77 12.69 -17.69
C GLN A 113 8.36 11.58 -18.68
N GLY A 114 9.22 10.57 -18.90
CA GLY A 114 8.92 9.45 -19.79
C GLY A 114 7.92 8.47 -19.19
N SER A 115 7.94 8.35 -17.86
CA SER A 115 7.13 7.42 -17.07
C SER A 115 5.76 7.96 -16.69
N LEU A 116 5.52 9.28 -16.73
CA LEU A 116 4.33 9.90 -16.14
C LEU A 116 3.01 9.41 -16.74
N ALA A 117 2.89 9.39 -18.08
CA ALA A 117 1.68 8.92 -18.75
C ALA A 117 1.42 7.42 -18.46
N GLN A 118 2.49 6.62 -18.49
CA GLN A 118 2.42 5.20 -18.22
C GLN A 118 2.05 4.89 -16.76
N THR A 119 2.49 5.74 -15.82
CA THR A 119 2.13 5.62 -14.39
C THR A 119 0.61 5.71 -14.19
N ARG A 120 -0.08 6.61 -14.92
CA ARG A 120 -1.54 6.69 -14.91
C ARG A 120 -2.19 5.38 -15.40
N GLU A 121 -1.68 4.83 -16.50
CA GLU A 121 -2.19 3.57 -17.04
C GLU A 121 -1.97 2.40 -16.08
N MET A 122 -0.82 2.37 -15.42
CA MET A 122 -0.52 1.40 -14.36
C MET A 122 -1.50 1.54 -13.19
N ALA A 123 -1.79 2.76 -12.73
CA ALA A 123 -2.75 2.99 -11.65
C ALA A 123 -4.15 2.45 -12.01
N VAL A 124 -4.62 2.72 -13.24
CA VAL A 124 -5.90 2.18 -13.76
C VAL A 124 -5.90 0.65 -13.77
N LYS A 125 -4.84 0.02 -14.30
CA LYS A 125 -4.70 -1.44 -14.31
C LYS A 125 -4.62 -2.04 -12.92
N ALA A 126 -3.94 -1.37 -11.99
CA ALA A 126 -3.83 -1.80 -10.60
C ALA A 126 -5.18 -1.77 -9.88
N TYR A 127 -5.99 -0.72 -10.07
CA TYR A 127 -7.37 -0.68 -9.55
C TYR A 127 -8.24 -1.75 -10.20
N GLN A 128 -8.17 -1.92 -11.52
CA GLN A 128 -8.90 -2.97 -12.22
C GLN A 128 -8.49 -4.37 -11.72
N SER A 129 -7.21 -4.58 -11.37
CA SER A 129 -6.73 -5.85 -10.79
C SER A 129 -7.38 -6.17 -9.43
N VAL A 130 -7.73 -5.16 -8.62
CA VAL A 130 -8.53 -5.39 -7.40
C VAL A 130 -9.88 -6.00 -7.76
N LEU A 131 -10.56 -5.44 -8.77
CA LEU A 131 -11.86 -5.92 -9.22
C LEU A 131 -11.78 -7.34 -9.81
N ASP A 132 -10.75 -7.62 -10.59
CA ASP A 132 -10.66 -8.88 -11.33
C ASP A 132 -10.09 -10.03 -10.51
N ASN A 133 -9.16 -9.75 -9.61
CA ASN A 133 -8.41 -10.78 -8.87
C ASN A 133 -8.71 -10.81 -7.37
N PHE A 134 -9.25 -9.73 -6.79
CA PHE A 134 -9.48 -9.60 -5.35
C PHE A 134 -10.86 -8.99 -5.00
N PRO A 135 -11.96 -9.51 -5.55
CA PRO A 135 -13.29 -8.88 -5.40
C PRO A 135 -13.85 -8.89 -3.98
N ASP A 136 -13.38 -9.79 -3.11
CA ASP A 136 -13.82 -9.90 -1.71
C ASP A 136 -12.86 -9.19 -0.75
N ALA A 137 -11.88 -8.46 -1.27
CA ALA A 137 -10.87 -7.81 -0.45
C ALA A 137 -11.44 -6.66 0.37
N VAL A 138 -10.92 -6.57 1.59
CA VAL A 138 -11.24 -5.52 2.54
C VAL A 138 -9.96 -4.87 3.05
N THR A 139 -10.08 -3.63 3.51
CA THR A 139 -9.10 -2.96 4.37
C THR A 139 -9.76 -2.58 5.68
N TYR A 140 -8.96 -2.23 6.69
CA TYR A 140 -9.45 -1.88 8.01
C TYR A 140 -9.12 -0.44 8.37
N ASP A 141 -9.92 0.16 9.25
CA ASP A 141 -9.56 1.43 9.86
C ASP A 141 -8.28 1.31 10.73
N ALA A 142 -7.79 2.45 11.23
CA ALA A 142 -6.61 2.48 12.10
C ALA A 142 -6.78 1.66 13.40
N SER A 143 -8.02 1.35 13.81
CA SER A 143 -8.30 0.46 14.94
C SER A 143 -8.24 -1.03 14.58
N GLY A 144 -8.16 -1.37 13.29
CA GLY A 144 -8.19 -2.74 12.80
C GLY A 144 -9.54 -3.44 12.93
N THR A 145 -10.60 -2.73 13.31
CA THR A 145 -11.87 -3.33 13.75
C THR A 145 -12.98 -3.17 12.71
N VAL A 146 -12.99 -2.06 11.97
CA VAL A 146 -14.03 -1.78 10.97
C VAL A 146 -13.48 -2.10 9.59
N ALA A 147 -14.07 -3.11 8.94
CA ALA A 147 -13.72 -3.49 7.58
C ALA A 147 -14.48 -2.68 6.53
N TYR A 148 -13.79 -2.32 5.45
CA TYR A 148 -14.35 -1.63 4.28
C TYR A 148 -14.04 -2.43 3.01
N ASP A 149 -15.02 -2.57 2.12
CA ASP A 149 -14.83 -3.23 0.83
C ASP A 149 -13.94 -2.41 -0.10
N LEU A 150 -13.06 -3.07 -0.85
CA LEU A 150 -12.13 -2.39 -1.75
C LEU A 150 -12.62 -2.30 -3.19
N VAL A 151 -13.67 -3.04 -3.57
CA VAL A 151 -14.19 -3.02 -4.95
C VAL A 151 -14.81 -1.69 -5.33
N THR A 152 -15.62 -1.09 -4.45
CA THR A 152 -16.27 0.19 -4.71
C THR A 152 -15.26 1.33 -4.89
N PRO A 153 -14.28 1.54 -3.98
CA PRO A 153 -13.26 2.55 -4.19
C PRO A 153 -12.32 2.23 -5.37
N ALA A 154 -12.01 0.95 -5.64
CA ALA A 154 -11.21 0.60 -6.81
C ALA A 154 -11.91 0.95 -8.13
N TYR A 155 -13.21 0.65 -8.25
CA TYR A 155 -14.02 1.07 -9.39
C TYR A 155 -13.94 2.59 -9.59
N LYS A 156 -14.13 3.36 -8.51
CA LYS A 156 -14.06 4.82 -8.56
C LYS A 156 -12.67 5.29 -9.00
N GLY A 157 -11.60 4.69 -8.49
CA GLY A 157 -10.23 4.99 -8.90
C GLY A 157 -9.98 4.80 -10.40
N VAL A 158 -10.51 3.73 -11.00
CA VAL A 158 -10.46 3.55 -12.46
C VAL A 158 -11.13 4.73 -13.19
N VAL A 159 -12.35 5.09 -12.80
CA VAL A 159 -13.15 6.13 -13.46
C VAL A 159 -12.56 7.52 -13.25
N GLU A 160 -12.12 7.85 -12.03
CA GLU A 160 -11.52 9.14 -11.68
C GLU A 160 -10.22 9.40 -12.46
N LEU A 161 -9.44 8.35 -12.70
CA LEU A 161 -8.28 8.44 -13.56
C LEU A 161 -8.65 8.52 -15.03
N GLY A 162 -9.91 8.37 -15.44
CA GLY A 162 -10.37 8.37 -16.83
C GLY A 162 -10.15 7.04 -17.55
N GLY A 163 -10.04 5.95 -16.81
CA GLY A 163 -10.08 4.59 -17.33
C GLY A 163 -11.53 4.11 -17.54
N THR A 164 -11.68 2.95 -18.18
CA THR A 164 -12.96 2.26 -18.32
C THR A 164 -12.91 0.96 -17.54
N VAL A 165 -13.86 0.78 -16.62
CA VAL A 165 -13.97 -0.46 -15.86
C VAL A 165 -14.42 -1.60 -16.79
N THR A 166 -13.76 -2.75 -16.68
CA THR A 166 -14.05 -3.94 -17.48
C THR A 166 -14.58 -5.09 -16.61
N GLY A 167 -14.84 -6.25 -17.21
CA GLY A 167 -15.18 -7.46 -16.44
C GLY A 167 -16.63 -7.53 -15.95
N GLY A 168 -17.53 -6.69 -16.46
CA GLY A 168 -18.96 -6.69 -16.15
C GLY A 168 -19.34 -5.97 -14.87
N TRP A 169 -18.39 -5.30 -14.21
CA TRP A 169 -18.65 -4.50 -13.02
C TRP A 169 -19.51 -3.28 -13.34
N VAL A 170 -20.49 -3.00 -12.49
CA VAL A 170 -21.35 -1.83 -12.58
C VAL A 170 -21.49 -1.15 -11.22
N MET A 171 -21.66 0.17 -11.24
CA MET A 171 -21.96 0.95 -10.04
C MET A 171 -23.47 0.99 -9.82
N VAL A 172 -23.93 0.56 -8.65
CA VAL A 172 -25.34 0.63 -8.24
C VAL A 172 -25.51 1.49 -6.99
N LYS A 173 -26.74 1.94 -6.74
CA LYS A 173 -27.13 2.58 -5.48
C LYS A 173 -27.73 1.55 -4.54
N THR A 174 -27.24 1.48 -3.31
CA THR A 174 -27.85 0.66 -2.25
C THR A 174 -29.19 1.25 -1.81
N SER A 175 -29.96 0.52 -1.00
CA SER A 175 -31.18 1.02 -0.37
C SER A 175 -30.96 2.24 0.51
N SER A 176 -29.74 2.43 1.04
CA SER A 176 -29.32 3.62 1.78
C SER A 176 -28.84 4.78 0.89
N GLY A 177 -28.81 4.60 -0.44
CA GLY A 177 -28.32 5.60 -1.40
C GLY A 177 -26.80 5.64 -1.57
N ALA A 178 -26.06 4.75 -0.91
CA ALA A 178 -24.62 4.63 -1.06
C ALA A 178 -24.26 3.99 -2.41
N ASP A 179 -23.12 4.40 -2.97
CA ASP A 179 -22.55 3.73 -4.15
C ASP A 179 -22.00 2.37 -3.75
N ARG A 180 -22.23 1.36 -4.60
CA ARG A 180 -21.62 0.04 -4.47
C ARG A 180 -21.27 -0.53 -5.84
N ALA A 181 -20.02 -0.92 -6.02
CA ALA A 181 -19.64 -1.71 -7.19
C ALA A 181 -20.13 -3.15 -7.03
N VAL A 182 -20.80 -3.68 -8.04
CA VAL A 182 -21.29 -5.05 -8.08
C VAL A 182 -20.97 -5.70 -9.42
N LYS A 183 -20.79 -7.01 -9.40
CA LYS A 183 -20.73 -7.83 -10.62
C LYS A 183 -22.03 -8.62 -10.70
N PRO A 184 -22.94 -8.27 -11.63
CA PRO A 184 -24.24 -8.93 -11.78
C PRO A 184 -24.14 -10.41 -12.14
#